data_AF-A0A0P7ZIN0-F1
#
_entry.id   AF-A0A0P7ZIN0-F1
#
_cell.length_a   1.000
_cell.length_b   1.000
_cell.length_c   1.000
_cell.angle_alpha   90.00
_cell.angle_beta   90.00
_cell.angle_gamma   90.00
#
_symmetry.space_group_name_H-M   'P 1'
#
loop_
_entity.id
_entity.type
_entity.pdbx_description
1 polymer ?
#
loop_
_entity_poly.entity_id
_entity_poly.type
_entity_poly.pdbx_seq_one_letter_code
_entity_poly.pdbx_strand_id
1 'polypeptide(L)'
;MNQARSFASLFIGFIVFGVVLWIARTVHQELNDVGFAQTVLIGTGGWATGWLVGFLLSPSTSQEIKKFSQAASTISAFIGGFVLAKLEPSLTPLFENGRLINEPIYGIRLLIFMICFAIAAINMYVYREGRRY
;
A
#
# COMPACT_ATOMS: atom_id res chain seq x y z
N MET A 1 10.46 -22.01 -16.60
CA MET A 1 11.37 -21.35 -15.63
C MET A 1 10.80 -20.04 -15.03
N ASN A 2 9.73 -19.45 -15.60
CA ASN A 2 9.17 -18.16 -15.13
C ASN A 2 8.25 -18.26 -13.90
N GLN A 3 7.48 -19.36 -13.74
CA GLN A 3 6.58 -19.50 -12.58
C GLN A 3 7.31 -19.51 -11.22
N ALA A 4 8.48 -20.15 -11.13
CA ALA A 4 9.27 -20.17 -9.90
C ALA A 4 9.74 -18.76 -9.48
N ARG A 5 10.02 -17.88 -10.45
CA ARG A 5 10.40 -16.48 -10.19
C ARG A 5 9.22 -15.64 -9.70
N SER A 6 8.02 -15.86 -10.24
CA SER A 6 6.79 -15.19 -9.78
C SER A 6 6.36 -15.63 -8.37
N PHE A 7 6.57 -16.89 -8.01
CA PHE A 7 6.35 -17.35 -6.63
C PHE A 7 7.41 -16.80 -5.67
N ALA A 8 8.68 -16.77 -6.10
CA ALA A 8 9.75 -16.18 -5.32
C ALA A 8 9.52 -14.69 -5.04
N SER A 9 9.03 -13.91 -6.02
CA SER A 9 8.73 -12.48 -5.81
C SER A 9 7.61 -12.26 -4.78
N LEU A 10 6.52 -13.04 -4.84
CA LEU A 10 5.47 -13.00 -3.83
C LEU A 10 6.01 -13.32 -2.43
N PHE A 11 6.86 -14.35 -2.32
CA PHE A 11 7.46 -14.75 -1.06
C PHE A 11 8.39 -13.66 -0.50
N ILE A 12 9.20 -13.03 -1.35
CA ILE A 12 10.03 -11.87 -1.00
C ILE A 12 9.15 -10.72 -0.51
N GLY A 13 8.00 -10.46 -1.15
CA GLY A 13 7.03 -9.47 -0.68
C GLY A 13 6.59 -9.73 0.76
N PHE A 14 6.15 -10.95 1.08
CA PHE A 14 5.75 -11.31 2.45
C PHE A 14 6.90 -11.18 3.46
N ILE A 15 8.13 -11.54 3.06
CA ILE A 15 9.31 -11.34 3.92
C ILE A 15 9.52 -9.86 4.21
N VAL A 16 9.50 -9.00 3.19
CA VAL A 16 9.71 -7.56 3.39
C VAL A 16 8.59 -6.96 4.23
N PHE A 17 7.33 -7.38 4.03
CA PHE A 17 6.23 -6.96 4.88
C PHE A 17 6.45 -7.35 6.35
N GLY A 18 6.89 -8.60 6.60
CA GLY A 18 7.25 -9.07 7.93
C GLY A 18 8.38 -8.26 8.57
N VAL A 19 9.43 -7.92 7.81
CA VAL A 19 10.54 -7.08 8.28
C VAL A 19 10.06 -5.67 8.62
N VAL A 20 9.21 -5.07 7.78
CA VAL A 20 8.66 -3.73 8.04
C VAL A 20 7.79 -3.72 9.30
N LEU A 21 6.97 -4.76 9.52
CA LEU A 21 6.18 -4.90 10.76
C LEU A 21 7.06 -5.12 11.99
N TRP A 22 8.16 -5.86 11.85
CA TRP A 22 9.13 -6.04 12.92
C TRP A 22 9.81 -4.72 13.30
N ILE A 23 10.27 -3.94 12.31
CA ILE A 23 10.82 -2.59 12.53
C ILE A 23 9.77 -1.67 13.15
N ALA A 24 8.52 -1.71 12.69
CA ALA A 24 7.44 -0.93 13.28
C ALA A 24 7.24 -1.30 14.76
N ARG A 25 7.36 -2.58 15.11
CA ARG A 25 7.20 -3.03 16.50
C ARG A 25 8.34 -2.54 17.39
N THR A 26 9.59 -2.60 16.93
CA THR A 26 10.75 -2.12 17.72
C THR A 26 10.65 -0.61 17.95
N VAL A 27 10.27 0.15 16.93
CA VAL A 27 10.13 1.62 17.03
C VAL A 27 8.99 2.02 17.97
N HIS A 28 7.84 1.31 17.93
CA HIS A 28 6.74 1.57 18.88
C HIS A 28 7.09 1.22 20.33
N GLN A 29 7.90 0.16 20.54
CA GLN A 29 8.39 -0.20 21.87
C GLN A 29 9.36 0.84 22.44
N GLU A 30 10.24 1.41 21.61
CA GLU A 30 11.16 2.48 22.03
C GLU A 30 10.43 3.79 22.33
N LEU A 31 9.37 4.10 21.59
CA LEU A 31 8.58 5.33 21.76
C LEU A 31 7.46 5.20 22.81
N ASN A 32 7.27 4.02 23.40
CA ASN A 32 6.21 3.71 24.36
C ASN A 32 4.79 4.05 23.84
N ASP A 33 4.58 3.94 22.52
CA ASP A 33 3.33 4.28 21.83
C ASP A 33 2.39 3.06 21.79
N VAL A 34 1.12 3.28 22.16
CA VAL A 34 0.06 2.26 22.09
C VAL A 34 -0.49 2.14 20.64
N GLY A 35 -0.09 3.05 19.76
CA GLY A 35 -0.52 3.17 18.37
C GLY A 35 0.05 2.12 17.39
N PHE A 36 0.65 1.03 17.86
CA PHE A 36 1.17 -0.02 16.98
C PHE A 36 0.08 -0.60 16.07
N ALA A 37 -1.11 -0.85 16.62
CA ALA A 37 -2.25 -1.35 15.85
C ALA A 37 -2.64 -0.42 14.68
N GLN A 38 -2.57 0.90 14.88
CA GLN A 38 -2.81 1.87 13.82
C GLN A 38 -1.76 1.79 12.72
N THR A 39 -0.50 1.57 13.09
CA THR A 39 0.62 1.43 12.14
C THR A 39 0.50 0.15 11.31
N VAL A 40 0.07 -0.95 11.93
CA VAL A 40 -0.25 -2.20 11.22
C VAL A 40 -1.39 -1.99 10.23
N LEU A 41 -2.49 -1.35 10.65
CA LEU A 41 -3.62 -1.05 9.77
C LEU A 41 -3.18 -0.19 8.58
N ILE A 42 -2.38 0.85 8.82
CA ILE A 42 -1.83 1.71 7.76
C ILE A 42 -0.93 0.90 6.81
N GLY A 43 -0.04 0.06 7.33
CA GLY A 43 0.81 -0.81 6.51
C GLY A 43 0.02 -1.79 5.66
N THR A 44 -1.00 -2.44 6.23
CA THR A 44 -1.92 -3.33 5.47
C THR A 44 -2.74 -2.58 4.44
N GLY A 45 -3.17 -1.34 4.73
CA GLY A 45 -3.85 -0.47 3.79
C GLY A 45 -2.95 -0.09 2.60
N GLY A 46 -1.68 0.25 2.86
CA GLY A 46 -0.67 0.46 1.83
C GLY A 46 -0.48 -0.78 0.96
N TRP A 47 -0.36 -1.96 1.59
CA TRP A 47 -0.21 -3.22 0.88
C TRP A 47 -1.41 -3.54 -0.03
N ALA A 48 -2.64 -3.43 0.49
CA ALA A 48 -3.85 -3.71 -0.26
C ALA A 48 -4.05 -2.74 -1.44
N THR A 49 -3.81 -1.45 -1.22
CA THR A 49 -3.92 -0.42 -2.27
C THR A 49 -2.82 -0.56 -3.32
N GLY A 50 -1.58 -0.88 -2.91
CA GLY A 50 -0.48 -1.17 -3.82
C GLY A 50 -0.76 -2.37 -4.71
N TRP A 51 -1.30 -3.46 -4.14
CA TRP A 51 -1.74 -4.63 -4.91
C TRP A 51 -2.81 -4.29 -5.95
N LEU A 52 -3.82 -3.51 -5.57
CA LEU A 52 -4.86 -3.05 -6.51
C LEU A 52 -4.25 -2.22 -7.64
N VAL A 53 -3.36 -1.28 -7.32
CA VAL A 53 -2.69 -0.45 -8.34
C VAL A 53 -1.81 -1.30 -9.26
N GLY A 54 -0.99 -2.20 -8.72
CA GLY A 54 -0.17 -3.11 -9.52
C GLY A 54 -1.00 -4.05 -10.40
N PHE A 55 -2.18 -4.47 -9.92
CA PHE A 55 -3.14 -5.22 -10.72
C PHE A 55 -3.67 -4.37 -11.89
N LEU A 56 -4.11 -3.13 -11.62
CA LEU A 56 -4.69 -2.24 -12.63
C LEU A 56 -3.67 -1.79 -13.68
N LEU A 57 -2.42 -1.54 -13.28
CA LEU A 57 -1.35 -1.11 -14.18
C LEU A 57 -0.75 -2.24 -15.00
N SER A 58 -0.92 -3.50 -14.58
CA SER A 58 -0.42 -4.64 -15.35
C SER A 58 -1.36 -4.96 -16.53
N PRO A 59 -0.82 -5.04 -17.76
CA PRO A 59 -1.61 -5.22 -18.97
C PRO A 59 -2.35 -6.56 -18.93
N SER A 60 -3.68 -6.50 -18.93
CA SER A 60 -4.56 -7.64 -19.20
C SER A 60 -4.96 -7.54 -20.67
N THR A 61 -5.20 -8.63 -21.36
CA THR A 61 -5.61 -8.65 -22.79
C THR A 61 -6.71 -7.61 -23.11
N SER A 62 -6.68 -6.99 -24.29
CA SER A 62 -7.50 -5.80 -24.65
C SER A 62 -9.02 -5.94 -24.45
N GLN A 63 -9.56 -7.16 -24.40
CA GLN A 63 -10.97 -7.44 -24.11
C GLN A 63 -11.33 -7.40 -22.61
N GLU A 64 -10.41 -7.74 -21.70
CA GLU A 64 -10.67 -7.68 -20.25
C GLU A 64 -10.58 -6.25 -19.71
N ILE A 65 -9.67 -5.44 -20.26
CA ILE A 65 -9.50 -4.02 -19.88
C ILE A 65 -10.81 -3.26 -20.01
N LYS A 66 -11.62 -3.51 -21.04
CA LYS A 66 -12.88 -2.77 -21.26
C LYS A 66 -13.94 -3.02 -20.19
N LYS A 67 -14.09 -4.27 -19.73
CA LYS A 67 -15.04 -4.63 -18.67
C LYS A 67 -14.55 -4.23 -17.28
N PHE A 68 -13.25 -4.39 -17.02
CA PHE A 68 -12.66 -3.99 -15.75
C PHE A 68 -12.55 -2.47 -15.60
N SER A 69 -12.23 -1.73 -16.66
CA SER A 69 -12.07 -0.27 -16.61
C SER A 69 -13.36 0.44 -16.22
N GLN A 70 -14.52 -0.07 -16.63
CA GLN A 70 -15.80 0.57 -16.30
C GLN A 70 -16.15 0.38 -14.81
N ALA A 71 -16.03 -0.85 -14.30
CA ALA A 71 -16.27 -1.13 -12.88
C ALA A 71 -15.21 -0.48 -11.97
N ALA A 72 -13.93 -0.55 -12.37
CA ALA A 72 -12.83 0.05 -11.64
C ALA A 72 -12.98 1.58 -11.59
N SER A 73 -13.38 2.24 -12.68
CA SER A 73 -13.61 3.69 -12.71
C SER A 73 -14.68 4.14 -11.73
N THR A 74 -15.79 3.41 -11.63
CA THR A 74 -16.88 3.75 -10.70
C THR A 74 -16.47 3.53 -9.25
N ILE A 75 -15.82 2.40 -8.98
CA ILE A 75 -15.34 2.06 -7.64
C ILE A 75 -14.22 3.03 -7.20
N SER A 76 -13.28 3.35 -8.10
CA SER A 76 -12.20 4.29 -7.80
C SER A 76 -12.70 5.72 -7.62
N ALA A 77 -13.71 6.16 -8.37
CA ALA A 77 -14.33 7.46 -8.17
C ALA A 77 -15.08 7.54 -6.83
N PHE A 78 -15.80 6.48 -6.45
CA PHE A 78 -16.52 6.42 -5.18
C PHE A 78 -15.56 6.35 -3.98
N ILE A 79 -14.57 5.46 -4.03
CA ILE A 79 -13.55 5.34 -2.99
C ILE A 79 -12.70 6.60 -2.93
N GLY A 80 -12.25 7.12 -4.08
CA GLY A 80 -11.47 8.35 -4.16
C GLY A 80 -12.22 9.54 -3.58
N GLY A 81 -13.49 9.72 -3.93
CA GLY A 81 -14.35 10.77 -3.38
C GLY A 81 -14.61 10.61 -1.88
N PHE A 82 -14.88 9.39 -1.41
CA PHE A 82 -15.08 9.11 0.01
C PHE A 82 -13.80 9.34 0.84
N VAL A 83 -12.65 8.91 0.31
CA VAL A 83 -11.34 9.10 0.93
C VAL A 83 -10.99 10.59 0.95
N LEU A 84 -11.17 11.33 -0.14
CA LEU A 84 -10.98 12.79 -0.17
C LEU A 84 -11.87 13.52 0.84
N ALA A 85 -13.16 13.18 0.90
CA ALA A 85 -14.11 13.79 1.84
C ALA A 85 -13.79 13.50 3.31
N LYS A 86 -13.14 12.36 3.61
CA LYS A 86 -12.70 12.01 4.97
C LYS A 86 -11.28 12.48 5.28
N LEU A 87 -10.45 12.67 4.26
CA LEU A 87 -9.12 13.22 4.38
C LEU A 87 -9.17 14.70 4.74
N GLU A 88 -10.12 15.47 4.24
CA GLU A 88 -10.18 16.92 4.50
C GLU A 88 -10.08 17.29 6.00
N PRO A 89 -10.91 16.76 6.93
CA PRO A 89 -10.76 17.03 8.36
C PRO A 89 -9.55 16.34 9.01
N SER A 90 -9.00 15.29 8.39
CA SER A 90 -7.84 14.55 8.91
C SER A 90 -6.52 15.19 8.50
N LEU A 91 -6.49 15.89 7.37
CA LEU A 91 -5.33 16.59 6.81
C LEU A 91 -5.12 17.97 7.44
N THR A 92 -6.19 18.63 7.90
CA THR A 92 -6.09 19.92 8.60
C THR A 92 -5.09 19.87 9.77
N PRO A 93 -5.16 18.92 10.72
CA PRO A 93 -4.16 18.80 11.78
C PRO A 93 -2.81 18.21 11.33
N LEU A 94 -2.71 17.59 10.14
CA LEU A 94 -1.44 17.15 9.55
C LEU A 94 -0.61 18.35 9.06
N PHE A 95 -1.27 19.39 8.53
CA PHE A 95 -0.63 20.58 7.96
C PHE A 95 -0.67 21.81 8.88
N GLU A 96 -1.61 21.90 9.81
CA GLU A 96 -1.54 22.88 10.90
C GLU A 96 -0.36 22.56 11.82
N ASN A 97 0.59 23.51 11.93
CA ASN A 97 1.80 23.43 12.75
C ASN A 97 2.82 22.35 12.35
N GLY A 98 2.70 21.75 11.15
CA GLY A 98 3.68 20.78 10.64
C GLY A 98 3.87 19.55 11.53
N ARG A 99 2.82 19.09 12.24
CA ARG A 99 2.89 17.90 13.12
C ARG A 99 3.39 16.65 12.40
N LEU A 100 3.21 16.54 11.09
CA LEU A 100 3.79 15.44 10.31
C LEU A 100 5.32 15.38 10.35
N ILE A 101 5.96 16.55 10.40
CA ILE A 101 7.41 16.72 10.46
C ILE A 101 7.87 16.77 11.92
N ASN A 102 7.08 17.39 12.79
CA ASN A 102 7.42 17.61 14.19
C ASN A 102 7.20 16.37 15.09
N GLU A 103 6.27 15.48 14.74
CA GLU A 103 6.02 14.23 15.48
C GLU A 103 6.50 13.01 14.67
N PRO A 104 7.62 12.38 15.05
CA PRO A 104 8.26 11.30 14.29
C PRO A 104 7.32 10.13 13.95
N ILE A 105 6.34 9.85 14.82
CA ILE A 105 5.37 8.77 14.69
C ILE A 105 4.53 8.88 13.41
N TYR A 106 4.08 10.08 13.05
CA TYR A 106 3.28 10.24 11.83
C TYR A 106 4.12 10.10 10.57
N GLY A 107 5.37 10.59 10.59
CA GLY A 107 6.34 10.38 9.51
C GLY A 107 6.65 8.91 9.27
N ILE A 108 6.87 8.14 10.34
CA ILE A 108 7.11 6.69 10.28
C ILE A 108 5.89 5.96 9.68
N ARG A 109 4.67 6.29 10.13
CA ARG A 109 3.44 5.68 9.60
C ARG A 109 3.26 5.93 8.10
N LEU A 110 3.53 7.15 7.64
CA LEU A 110 3.47 7.51 6.22
C LEU A 110 4.54 6.76 5.39
N LEU A 111 5.77 6.68 5.90
CA LEU A 111 6.85 5.94 5.23
C LEU A 111 6.53 4.45 5.13
N ILE A 112 6.02 3.84 6.20
CA ILE A 112 5.58 2.44 6.21
C ILE A 112 4.47 2.20 5.17
N PHE A 113 3.49 3.11 5.10
CA PHE A 113 2.45 3.06 4.06
C PHE A 113 3.05 3.05 2.66
N MET A 114 3.95 4.00 2.36
CA MET A 114 4.54 4.16 1.04
C MET A 114 5.41 2.96 0.63
N ILE A 115 6.18 2.40 1.57
CA ILE A 115 7.02 1.21 1.33
C ILE A 115 6.12 0.00 1.03
N CYS A 116 5.11 -0.25 1.86
CA CYS A 116 4.16 -1.35 1.65
C CYS A 116 3.39 -1.22 0.33
N PHE A 117 2.98 0.01 -0.01
CA PHE A 117 2.31 0.32 -1.27
C PHE A 117 3.21 0.02 -2.48
N ALA A 118 4.43 0.56 -2.51
CA ALA A 118 5.34 0.40 -3.63
C ALA A 118 5.70 -1.08 -3.85
N ILE A 119 6.01 -1.81 -2.77
CA ILE A 119 6.38 -3.23 -2.85
C ILE A 119 5.20 -4.08 -3.32
N ALA A 120 4.00 -3.85 -2.81
CA ALA A 120 2.82 -4.58 -3.26
C ALA A 120 2.53 -4.31 -4.74
N ALA A 121 2.62 -3.04 -5.19
CA ALA A 121 2.43 -2.68 -6.59
C ALA A 121 3.44 -3.36 -7.51
N ILE A 122 4.72 -3.31 -7.16
CA ILE A 122 5.81 -3.96 -7.93
C ILE A 122 5.62 -5.48 -7.96
N ASN A 123 5.33 -6.11 -6.81
CA ASN A 123 5.13 -7.55 -6.76
C ASN A 123 3.99 -8.00 -7.64
N MET A 124 2.87 -7.27 -7.63
CA MET A 124 1.72 -7.64 -8.45
C MET A 124 1.99 -7.46 -9.95
N TYR A 125 2.70 -6.38 -10.31
CA TYR A 125 3.14 -6.15 -11.68
C TYR A 125 4.06 -7.26 -12.18
N VAL A 126 5.11 -7.60 -11.41
CA VAL A 126 6.07 -8.66 -11.75
C VAL A 126 5.39 -10.03 -11.81
N TYR A 127 4.48 -10.33 -10.88
CA TYR A 127 3.75 -11.59 -10.85
C TYR A 127 2.90 -11.80 -12.11
N ARG A 128 2.20 -10.75 -12.56
CA ARG A 128 1.38 -10.82 -13.78
C ARG A 128 2.24 -10.86 -15.05
N GLU A 129 3.32 -10.08 -15.13
CA GLU A 129 4.21 -10.11 -16.29
C GLU A 129 4.88 -11.48 -16.44
N GLY A 130 5.34 -12.08 -15.35
CA GLY A 130 5.96 -13.42 -15.35
C GLY A 130 4.99 -14.57 -15.67
N ARG A 131 3.67 -14.32 -15.72
CA ARG A 131 2.66 -15.29 -16.15
C ARG A 131 2.33 -15.24 -17.64
N ARG A 132 2.79 -14.21 -18.36
CA ARG A 132 2.53 -14.04 -19.81
C ARG A 132 3.50 -14.81 -20.72
N TYR A 133 4.65 -15.26 -20.20
CA TYR A 133 5.69 -16.01 -20.93
C TYR A 133 6.03 -17.33 -20.23
#